data_AF-A0A7S2MWL1-F1
#
_entry.id   AF-A0A7S2MWL1-F1
#
_cell.length_a   1.000
_cell.length_b   1.000
_cell.length_c   1.000
_cell.angle_alpha   90.00
_cell.angle_beta   90.00
_cell.angle_gamma   90.00
#
_symmetry.space_group_name_H-M   'P 1'
#
loop_
_entity.id
_entity.type
_entity.pdbx_description
1 polymer ?
#
loop_
_entity_poly.entity_id
_entity_poly.type
_entity_poly.pdbx_seq_one_letter_code
_entity_poly.pdbx_strand_id
1 'polypeptide(L)'
;GGARLLRFRGCLNATSGVVLSGMESGETMAQALKAAQEAGIAEADPSGDLRGFDAAVKLVALAVALGGGEWPTLRLADVAISGIEHLRTEDVTTAKARGHKLRLVATAAMEAYGARVDAVVRVEELLPGDPLYGLEGADTAVMLE
;
A
#
# COMPACT_ATOMS: atom_id res chain seq x y z
N GLY A 1 7.11 31.38 0.75
CA GLY A 1 7.27 30.48 -0.39
C GLY A 1 7.49 29.10 0.15
N GLY A 2 6.52 28.20 -0.02
CA GLY A 2 6.58 26.82 0.46
C GLY A 2 6.06 25.89 -0.63
N ALA A 3 6.65 24.70 -0.72
CA ALA A 3 6.09 23.64 -1.54
C ALA A 3 4.76 23.19 -0.92
N ARG A 4 3.73 23.04 -1.76
CA ARG A 4 2.41 22.59 -1.33
C ARG A 4 2.27 21.13 -1.71
N LEU A 5 2.00 20.28 -0.72
CA LEU A 5 1.72 18.86 -0.97
C LEU A 5 0.34 18.72 -1.62
N LEU A 6 0.31 18.16 -2.82
CA LEU A 6 -0.92 17.91 -3.56
C LEU A 6 -1.32 16.44 -3.47
N ARG A 7 -0.34 15.54 -3.46
CA ARG A 7 -0.57 14.10 -3.37
C ARG A 7 0.58 13.42 -2.65
N PHE A 8 0.28 12.32 -1.98
CA PHE A 8 1.31 11.35 -1.67
C PHE A 8 0.80 9.94 -1.91
N ARG A 9 1.74 9.04 -2.13
CA ARG A 9 1.50 7.63 -2.41
C ARG A 9 2.56 6.78 -1.75
N GLY A 10 2.22 5.61 -1.26
CA GLY A 10 3.19 4.74 -0.61
C GLY A 10 2.75 3.31 -0.40
N CYS A 11 3.72 2.41 -0.29
CA CYS A 11 3.53 1.08 0.26
C CYS A 11 3.83 1.17 1.76
N LEU A 12 2.78 1.13 2.59
CA LEU A 12 2.86 1.48 4.02
C LEU A 12 2.83 0.26 4.95
N ASN A 13 2.66 -0.95 4.39
CA ASN A 13 2.46 -2.18 5.15
C ASN A 13 3.46 -3.27 4.73
N ALA A 14 4.44 -3.54 5.60
CA ALA A 14 5.50 -4.49 5.34
C ALA A 14 4.99 -5.93 5.15
N THR A 15 4.04 -6.38 5.96
CA THR A 15 3.43 -7.71 5.86
C THR A 15 2.88 -7.98 4.46
N SER A 16 2.09 -7.05 3.91
CA SER A 16 1.53 -7.17 2.56
C SER A 16 2.63 -7.22 1.48
N GLY A 17 3.72 -6.46 1.65
CA GLY A 17 4.87 -6.49 0.74
C GLY A 17 5.58 -7.85 0.74
N VAL A 18 5.79 -8.44 1.91
CA VAL A 18 6.40 -9.77 2.05
C VAL A 18 5.50 -10.84 1.45
N VAL A 19 4.20 -10.82 1.74
CA VAL A 19 3.25 -11.79 1.18
C VAL A 19 3.23 -11.72 -0.33
N LEU A 20 3.15 -10.51 -0.91
CA LEU A 20 3.16 -10.33 -2.36
C LEU A 20 4.51 -10.77 -2.99
N SER A 21 5.63 -10.55 -2.32
CA SER A 21 6.96 -11.01 -2.77
C SER A 21 7.11 -12.54 -2.74
N GLY A 22 6.50 -13.21 -1.75
CA GLY A 22 6.39 -14.66 -1.70
C GLY A 22 5.52 -15.21 -2.84
N MET A 23 4.36 -14.59 -3.08
CA MET A 23 3.48 -14.95 -4.19
C MET A 23 4.13 -14.73 -5.56
N GLU A 24 4.94 -13.67 -5.70
CA GLU A 24 5.81 -13.44 -6.86
C GLU A 24 6.80 -14.59 -7.10
N SER A 25 7.18 -15.32 -6.05
CA SER A 25 8.05 -16.50 -6.13
C SER A 25 7.28 -17.81 -6.38
N GLY A 26 5.96 -17.71 -6.60
CA GLY A 26 5.09 -18.86 -6.91
C GLY A 26 4.40 -19.46 -5.68
N GLU A 27 4.54 -18.85 -4.50
CA GLU A 27 3.86 -19.33 -3.31
C GLU A 27 2.36 -18.98 -3.32
N THR A 28 1.56 -19.80 -2.66
CA THR A 28 0.19 -19.40 -2.30
C THR A 28 0.25 -18.31 -1.23
N MET A 29 -0.80 -17.47 -1.17
CA MET A 29 -0.93 -16.46 -0.11
C MET A 29 -0.75 -17.07 1.29
N ALA A 30 -1.32 -18.26 1.53
CA ALA A 30 -1.22 -18.95 2.82
C ALA A 30 0.23 -19.37 3.15
N GLN A 31 1.00 -19.83 2.15
CA GLN A 31 2.41 -20.18 2.34
C GLN A 31 3.25 -18.93 2.62
N ALA A 32 3.09 -17.88 1.81
CA ALA A 32 3.84 -16.63 1.97
C ALA A 32 3.52 -15.95 3.31
N LEU A 33 2.25 -15.96 3.72
CA LEU A 33 1.84 -15.46 5.03
C LEU A 33 2.46 -16.28 6.16
N LYS A 34 2.44 -17.61 6.06
CA LYS A 34 3.03 -18.48 7.08
C LYS A 34 4.54 -18.21 7.21
N ALA A 35 5.25 -18.06 6.10
CA ALA A 35 6.66 -17.69 6.11
C ALA A 35 6.90 -16.31 6.76
N ALA A 36 6.03 -15.33 6.47
CA ALA A 36 6.08 -14.02 7.12
C ALA A 36 5.84 -14.09 8.64
N GLN A 37 4.95 -14.97 9.11
CA GLN A 37 4.71 -15.21 10.54
C GLN A 37 5.91 -15.89 11.21
N GLU A 38 6.49 -16.90 10.56
CA GLU A 38 7.69 -17.60 11.05
C GLU A 38 8.91 -16.66 11.13
N ALA A 39 9.00 -15.70 10.22
CA ALA A 39 10.01 -14.64 10.24
C ALA A 39 9.73 -13.51 11.26
N GLY A 40 8.58 -13.54 11.95
CA GLY A 40 8.18 -12.52 12.91
C GLY A 40 7.75 -11.18 12.28
N ILE A 41 7.43 -11.18 10.99
CA ILE A 41 6.99 -9.99 10.23
C ILE A 41 5.47 -9.81 10.37
N ALA A 42 4.72 -10.92 10.30
CA ALA A 42 3.26 -10.92 10.43
C ALA A 42 2.83 -11.46 11.80
N GLU A 43 1.78 -10.87 12.38
CA GLU A 43 1.17 -11.38 13.61
C GLU A 43 0.32 -12.64 13.35
N ALA A 44 -0.11 -13.29 14.43
CA ALA A 44 -0.97 -14.48 14.35
C ALA A 44 -2.32 -14.19 13.66
N ASP A 45 -2.88 -13.00 13.87
CA ASP A 45 -4.02 -12.47 13.12
C ASP A 45 -3.55 -11.35 12.17
N PRO A 46 -3.29 -11.65 10.90
CA PRO A 46 -2.81 -10.69 9.91
C PRO A 46 -3.96 -9.97 9.18
N SER A 47 -5.20 -10.08 9.67
CA SER A 47 -6.37 -9.55 8.95
C SER A 47 -6.29 -8.04 8.69
N GLY A 48 -5.72 -7.28 9.62
CA GLY A 48 -5.48 -5.84 9.46
C GLY A 48 -4.49 -5.50 8.34
N ASP A 49 -3.47 -6.33 8.16
CA ASP A 49 -2.47 -6.20 7.10
C ASP A 49 -3.05 -6.58 5.74
N LEU A 50 -3.64 -7.78 5.67
CA LEU A 50 -4.13 -8.34 4.40
C LEU A 50 -5.28 -7.53 3.84
N ARG A 51 -6.20 -7.06 4.68
CA ARG A 51 -7.36 -6.26 4.27
C ARG A 51 -7.02 -4.78 4.09
N GLY A 52 -5.78 -4.37 4.33
CA GLY A 52 -5.29 -3.01 4.11
C GLY A 52 -5.68 -1.98 5.17
N PHE A 53 -6.23 -2.39 6.31
CA PHE A 53 -6.60 -1.47 7.40
C PHE A 53 -5.38 -0.80 8.04
N ASP A 54 -4.29 -1.53 8.25
CA ASP A 54 -3.06 -0.94 8.81
C ASP A 54 -2.49 0.14 7.87
N ALA A 55 -2.45 -0.15 6.55
CA ALA A 55 -2.05 0.83 5.55
C ALA A 55 -2.98 2.05 5.54
N ALA A 56 -4.29 1.87 5.72
CA ALA A 56 -5.26 2.96 5.76
C ALA A 56 -5.11 3.84 7.01
N VAL A 57 -4.85 3.25 8.18
CA VAL A 57 -4.55 4.00 9.42
C VAL A 57 -3.29 4.85 9.23
N LYS A 58 -2.24 4.26 8.64
CA LYS A 58 -0.99 4.98 8.34
C LYS A 58 -1.20 6.08 7.30
N LEU A 59 -2.03 5.84 6.29
CA LEU A 59 -2.40 6.85 5.28
C LEU A 59 -3.05 8.08 5.95
N VAL A 60 -4.01 7.87 6.84
CA VAL A 60 -4.67 8.97 7.57
C VAL A 60 -3.68 9.71 8.47
N ALA A 61 -2.83 9.00 9.21
CA ALA A 61 -1.81 9.61 10.06
C ALA A 61 -0.82 10.47 9.25
N LEU A 62 -0.36 9.96 8.10
CA LEU A 62 0.52 10.70 7.19
C LEU A 62 -0.19 11.91 6.57
N ALA A 63 -1.46 11.81 6.19
CA ALA A 63 -2.22 12.94 5.68
C ALA A 63 -2.32 14.08 6.71
N VAL A 64 -2.51 13.73 7.99
CA VAL A 64 -2.50 14.71 9.10
C VAL A 64 -1.12 15.33 9.28
N ALA A 65 -0.06 14.50 9.30
CA ALA A 65 1.31 14.96 9.55
C ALA A 65 1.87 15.80 8.40
N LEU A 66 1.59 15.41 7.15
CA LEU A 66 2.14 16.02 5.94
C LEU A 66 1.25 17.14 5.39
N GLY A 67 -0.05 17.11 5.67
CA GLY A 67 -1.02 18.08 5.15
C GLY A 67 -0.89 19.49 5.73
N GLY A 68 -0.03 19.69 6.74
CA GLY A 68 0.38 21.03 7.22
C GLY A 68 -0.75 21.93 7.71
N GLY A 69 -1.93 21.38 8.02
CA GLY A 69 -3.14 22.14 8.33
C GLY A 69 -3.88 22.71 7.12
N GLU A 70 -3.37 22.54 5.90
CA GLU A 70 -4.05 22.91 4.66
C GLU A 70 -5.01 21.84 4.16
N TRP A 71 -4.71 20.57 4.46
CA TRP A 71 -5.55 19.45 4.06
C TRP A 71 -6.81 19.38 4.95
N PRO A 72 -8.00 19.15 4.36
CA PRO A 72 -9.19 18.79 5.11
C PRO A 72 -8.94 17.58 6.03
N THR A 73 -9.68 17.53 7.14
CA THR A 73 -9.61 16.37 8.04
C THR A 73 -10.05 15.11 7.30
N LEU A 74 -9.12 14.17 7.13
CA LEU A 74 -9.37 12.83 6.61
C LEU A 74 -9.62 11.87 7.78
N ARG A 75 -10.72 11.12 7.75
CA ARG A 75 -11.00 10.05 8.72
C ARG A 75 -10.81 8.69 8.06
N LEU A 76 -10.59 7.65 8.87
CA LEU A 76 -10.45 6.29 8.37
C LEU A 76 -11.69 5.82 7.58
N ALA A 77 -12.88 6.26 7.99
CA ALA A 77 -14.14 5.95 7.30
C ALA A 77 -14.25 6.58 5.90
N ASP A 78 -13.43 7.58 5.60
CA ASP A 78 -13.39 8.25 4.29
C ASP A 78 -12.43 7.54 3.32
N VAL A 79 -11.65 6.56 3.79
CA VAL A 79 -10.69 5.82 2.97
C VAL A 79 -11.38 4.65 2.28
N ALA A 80 -11.27 4.59 0.95
CA ALA A 80 -11.67 3.39 0.21
C ALA A 80 -10.59 2.30 0.37
N ILE A 81 -10.96 1.13 0.89
CA ILE A 81 -9.99 0.07 1.22
C ILE A 81 -10.34 -1.21 0.45
N SER A 82 -9.36 -1.74 -0.28
CA SER A 82 -9.37 -3.07 -0.87
C SER A 82 -7.99 -3.70 -0.64
N GLY A 83 -7.94 -4.73 0.19
CA GLY A 83 -6.68 -5.38 0.55
C GLY A 83 -6.17 -6.35 -0.53
N ILE A 84 -5.25 -7.22 -0.13
CA ILE A 84 -4.64 -8.24 -0.99
C ILE A 84 -5.34 -9.59 -0.91
N GLU A 85 -6.27 -9.79 0.03
CA GLU A 85 -6.83 -11.10 0.42
C GLU A 85 -7.58 -11.85 -0.69
N HIS A 86 -7.90 -11.16 -1.79
CA HIS A 86 -8.60 -11.71 -2.94
C HIS A 86 -7.68 -12.12 -4.10
N LEU A 87 -6.39 -11.80 -4.02
CA LEU A 87 -5.41 -12.11 -5.06
C LEU A 87 -5.08 -13.60 -5.06
N ARG A 88 -5.02 -14.17 -6.26
CA ARG A 88 -4.49 -15.52 -6.46
C ARG A 88 -3.02 -15.44 -6.87
N THR A 89 -2.29 -16.52 -6.65
CA THR A 89 -0.88 -16.64 -7.06
C THR A 89 -0.71 -16.41 -8.55
N GLU A 90 -1.67 -16.84 -9.37
CA GLU A 90 -1.64 -16.63 -10.82
C GLU A 90 -1.71 -15.13 -11.18
N ASP A 91 -2.47 -14.33 -10.44
CA ASP A 91 -2.61 -12.89 -10.71
C ASP A 91 -1.26 -12.19 -10.49
N VAL A 92 -0.58 -12.50 -9.38
CA VAL A 92 0.73 -11.95 -9.00
C VAL A 92 1.84 -12.44 -9.93
N THR A 93 1.91 -13.74 -10.19
CA THR A 93 2.95 -14.32 -11.07
C THR A 93 2.78 -13.90 -12.52
N THR A 94 1.54 -13.69 -12.99
CA THR A 94 1.29 -13.15 -14.34
C THR A 94 1.79 -11.72 -14.46
N ALA A 95 1.54 -10.86 -13.46
CA ALA A 95 2.09 -9.51 -13.44
C ALA A 95 3.63 -9.54 -13.47
N LYS A 96 4.25 -10.38 -12.64
CA LYS A 96 5.72 -10.57 -12.62
C LYS A 96 6.27 -11.04 -13.97
N ALA A 97 5.59 -11.98 -14.64
CA ALA A 97 6.00 -12.46 -15.96
C ALA A 97 5.98 -11.37 -17.04
N ARG A 98 5.16 -10.32 -16.85
CA ARG A 98 5.16 -9.10 -17.70
C ARG A 98 6.23 -8.08 -17.29
N GLY A 99 7.00 -8.34 -16.24
CA GLY A 99 7.94 -7.38 -15.66
C GLY A 99 7.25 -6.29 -14.83
N HIS A 100 6.06 -6.57 -14.30
CA HIS A 100 5.31 -5.67 -13.42
C HIS A 100 5.26 -6.24 -12.00
N LYS A 101 4.88 -5.42 -11.01
CA LYS A 101 4.71 -5.85 -9.63
C LYS A 101 3.35 -5.43 -9.08
N LEU A 102 2.66 -6.34 -8.41
CA LEU A 102 1.47 -5.96 -7.64
C LEU A 102 1.91 -5.50 -6.26
N ARG A 103 1.45 -4.33 -5.82
CA ARG A 103 1.73 -3.80 -4.47
C ARG A 103 0.47 -3.18 -3.86
N LEU A 104 0.33 -3.30 -2.54
CA LEU A 104 -0.69 -2.57 -1.80
C LEU A 104 -0.25 -1.11 -1.66
N VAL A 105 -0.90 -0.22 -2.40
CA VAL A 105 -0.56 1.21 -2.44
C VAL A 105 -1.64 2.00 -1.72
N ALA A 106 -1.20 2.82 -0.78
CA ALA A 106 -2.00 3.85 -0.14
C ALA A 106 -1.73 5.19 -0.83
N THR A 107 -2.78 5.84 -1.34
CA THR A 107 -2.70 7.14 -1.99
C THR A 107 -3.67 8.09 -1.31
N ALA A 108 -3.20 9.31 -1.04
CA ALA A 108 -4.08 10.42 -0.70
C ALA A 108 -3.76 11.61 -1.60
N ALA A 109 -4.78 12.20 -2.19
CA ALA A 109 -4.67 13.30 -3.13
C ALA A 109 -5.68 14.39 -2.79
N MET A 110 -5.23 15.64 -2.77
CA MET A 110 -6.10 16.78 -2.64
C MET A 110 -6.79 17.06 -3.97
N GLU A 111 -8.10 17.28 -3.94
CA GLU A 111 -8.86 17.65 -5.14
C GLU A 111 -8.51 19.04 -5.68
N ALA A 112 -8.87 19.29 -6.94
CA ALA A 112 -8.54 20.49 -7.73
C ALA A 112 -8.98 21.84 -7.14
N TYR A 113 -9.68 21.86 -6.00
CA TYR A 113 -10.06 23.09 -5.29
C TYR A 113 -9.86 22.98 -3.76
N GLY A 114 -9.17 21.95 -3.27
CA GLY A 114 -8.84 21.77 -1.85
C GLY A 114 -10.03 21.41 -0.95
N ALA A 115 -11.21 21.12 -1.52
CA ALA A 115 -12.42 20.86 -0.74
C ALA A 115 -12.44 19.48 -0.06
N ARG A 116 -11.73 18.50 -0.62
CA ARG A 116 -11.62 17.15 -0.06
C ARG A 116 -10.28 16.49 -0.40
N VAL A 117 -10.00 15.43 0.34
CA VAL A 117 -8.89 14.51 0.09
C VAL A 117 -9.50 13.20 -0.38
N ASP A 118 -9.17 12.79 -1.60
CA ASP A 118 -9.48 11.45 -2.07
C ASP A 118 -8.42 10.49 -1.51
N ALA A 119 -8.84 9.50 -0.73
CA ALA A 119 -7.95 8.56 -0.05
C ALA A 119 -8.33 7.11 -0.39
N VAL A 120 -7.35 6.34 -0.83
CA VAL A 120 -7.55 4.94 -1.26
C VAL A 120 -6.37 4.07 -0.84
N VAL A 121 -6.69 2.85 -0.41
CA VAL A 121 -5.74 1.75 -0.25
C VAL A 121 -6.20 0.62 -1.15
N ARG A 122 -5.38 0.25 -2.14
CA ARG A 122 -5.70 -0.83 -3.07
C ARG A 122 -4.46 -1.46 -3.66
N VAL A 123 -4.64 -2.65 -4.24
CA VAL A 123 -3.61 -3.26 -5.09
C VAL A 123 -3.46 -2.43 -6.36
N GLU A 124 -2.22 -2.04 -6.68
CA GLU A 124 -1.86 -1.40 -7.94
C GLU A 124 -0.78 -2.23 -8.65
N GLU A 125 -0.86 -2.27 -9.98
CA GLU A 125 0.17 -2.86 -10.83
C GLU A 125 1.22 -1.78 -11.15
N LEU A 126 2.41 -1.96 -10.59
CA LEU A 126 3.55 -1.07 -10.75
C LEU A 126 4.38 -1.50 -11.96
N LEU A 127 4.65 -0.54 -12.85
CA LEU A 127 5.46 -0.73 -14.04
C LEU A 127 6.92 -0.28 -13.80
N PRO A 128 7.89 -0.78 -14.59
CA PRO A 128 9.25 -0.26 -14.59
C PRO A 128 9.25 1.27 -14.80
N GLY A 129 9.94 2.00 -13.94
CA GLY A 129 9.97 3.47 -13.94
C GLY A 129 9.05 4.11 -12.90
N ASP A 130 8.11 3.35 -12.34
CA ASP A 130 7.38 3.77 -11.16
C ASP A 130 8.32 3.83 -9.93
N PRO A 131 8.36 4.94 -9.16
CA PRO A 131 9.24 5.07 -7.99
C PRO A 131 9.07 4.03 -6.89
N LEU A 132 7.90 3.39 -6.76
CA LEU A 132 7.67 2.31 -5.79
C LEU A 132 7.97 0.91 -6.38
N TYR A 133 8.29 0.79 -7.67
CA TYR A 133 8.55 -0.50 -8.33
C TYR A 133 9.74 -1.25 -7.70
N GLY A 134 10.74 -0.52 -7.22
CA GLY A 134 11.94 -1.10 -6.63
C GLY A 134 11.75 -1.79 -5.28
N LEU A 135 10.58 -1.66 -4.64
CA LEU A 135 10.34 -2.20 -3.30
C LEU A 135 10.26 -3.74 -3.33
N GLU A 136 11.00 -4.36 -2.39
CA GLU A 136 11.05 -5.80 -2.19
C GLU A 136 10.70 -6.16 -0.74
N GLY A 137 10.03 -7.30 -0.55
CA GLY A 137 9.78 -7.84 0.78
C GLY A 137 9.13 -6.84 1.75
N ALA A 138 9.83 -6.53 2.85
CA ALA A 138 9.33 -5.66 3.91
C ALA A 138 9.59 -4.16 3.66
N ASP A 139 10.15 -3.79 2.51
CA ASP A 139 10.43 -2.39 2.19
C ASP A 139 9.14 -1.56 2.20
N THR A 140 9.24 -0.35 2.75
CA THR A 140 8.16 0.64 2.73
C THR A 140 8.70 1.96 2.22
N ALA A 141 7.88 2.71 1.51
CA ALA A 141 8.26 4.02 1.01
C ALA A 141 7.03 4.91 0.82
N VAL A 142 7.29 6.22 0.88
CA VAL A 142 6.31 7.27 0.59
C VAL A 142 6.92 8.22 -0.44
N MET A 143 6.17 8.49 -1.49
CA MET A 143 6.46 9.47 -2.50
C MET A 143 5.53 10.68 -2.31
N LEU A 144 6.12 11.87 -2.26
CA LEU A 144 5.42 13.15 -2.12
C LEU A 144 5.40 13.87 -3.47
N GLU A 145 4.28 14.49 -3.80
CA GLU A 145 4.04 15.23 -5.05
C GLU A 145 3.33 16.56 -4.82
#